data_AF-A0A545UZ99-F1
#
_entry.id   AF-A0A545UZ99-F1
#
_cell.length_a   1.000
_cell.length_b   1.000
_cell.length_c   1.000
_cell.angle_alpha   90.00
_cell.angle_beta   90.00
_cell.angle_gamma   90.00
#
_symmetry.space_group_name_H-M   'P 1'
#
loop_
_entity.id
_entity.type
_entity.pdbx_description
1 polymer ?
#
loop_
_entity_poly.entity_id
_entity_poly.type
_entity_poly.pdbx_seq_one_letter_code
_entity_poly.pdbx_strand_id
1 'polypeptide(L)'
;MEVKVEVPDTILENRVVGHGLSSWVFRVDAVAKCYFSGQPELRQREIAIYQRLTLAYGESHERIVPFFGVLDDSLLLEYQPNGSIRQYRKTGPQPIPLKLRLRWAEQVASGVAFIHSKGVLHGDLSCNNIFLDANLDAKIGDFSGSSIDGLPFLTVYETSHALPGDDSVSIKRDLFALGSTFYEVITGHTPFHDKDAHEIEILFNQGQFPTLQDVPAGDLILRCWKGRYTSIPEVLDD
;
A
#
# COMPACT_ATOMS: atom_id res chain seq x y z
N MET A 1 -6.75 -37.12 20.96
CA MET A 1 -7.04 -36.15 19.89
C MET A 1 -5.89 -35.17 19.89
N GLU A 2 -5.02 -35.22 18.88
CA GLU A 2 -3.99 -34.19 18.71
C GLU A 2 -4.71 -32.87 18.37
N VAL A 3 -4.60 -31.89 19.25
CA VAL A 3 -5.04 -30.53 18.95
C VAL A 3 -3.99 -29.96 18.00
N LYS A 4 -4.31 -29.91 16.70
CA LYS A 4 -3.54 -29.10 15.76
C LYS A 4 -3.72 -27.65 16.15
N VAL A 5 -2.65 -27.02 16.62
CA VAL A 5 -2.60 -25.56 16.73
C VAL A 5 -2.57 -25.05 15.30
N GLU A 6 -3.62 -24.38 14.85
CA GLU A 6 -3.62 -23.66 13.56
C GLU A 6 -2.76 -22.41 13.75
N VAL A 7 -1.52 -22.50 13.29
CA VAL A 7 -0.60 -21.37 13.21
C VAL A 7 -0.70 -20.83 11.78
N PRO A 8 -0.99 -19.52 11.59
CA PRO A 8 -1.00 -18.92 10.27
C PRO A 8 0.31 -19.21 9.52
N ASP A 9 0.24 -19.57 8.24
CA ASP A 9 1.42 -19.93 7.44
C ASP A 9 2.49 -18.82 7.43
N THR A 10 2.07 -17.56 7.57
CA THR A 10 2.93 -16.38 7.70
C THR A 10 3.86 -16.39 8.92
N ILE A 11 3.55 -17.19 9.94
CA ILE A 11 4.35 -17.37 11.15
C ILE A 11 5.24 -18.62 11.05
N LEU A 12 4.94 -19.55 10.15
CA LEU A 12 5.59 -20.86 10.06
C LEU A 12 6.97 -20.84 9.38
N GLU A 13 7.29 -19.82 8.58
CA GLU A 13 8.60 -19.70 7.94
C GLU A 13 9.70 -19.29 8.95
N ASN A 14 10.35 -20.30 9.55
CA ASN A 14 11.60 -20.18 10.34
C ASN A 14 11.53 -19.39 11.66
N ARG A 15 10.35 -19.20 12.25
CA ARG A 15 10.19 -18.40 13.49
C ARG A 15 9.95 -19.20 14.76
N VAL A 16 9.88 -20.53 14.67
CA VAL A 16 9.76 -21.39 15.86
C VAL A 16 11.04 -21.29 16.69
N VAL A 17 10.92 -20.79 17.91
CA VAL A 17 12.03 -20.71 18.88
C VAL A 17 11.92 -21.77 19.99
N GLY A 18 10.80 -22.49 20.05
CA GLY A 18 10.61 -23.62 20.95
C GLY A 18 9.27 -24.31 20.73
N HIS A 19 9.13 -25.51 21.26
CA HIS A 19 7.86 -26.23 21.33
C HIS A 19 7.73 -26.93 22.68
N GLY A 20 6.51 -27.00 23.19
CA GLY A 20 6.15 -27.76 24.38
C GLY A 20 5.16 -28.88 24.02
N LEU A 21 4.71 -29.62 25.04
CA LEU A 21 3.76 -30.73 24.86
C LEU A 21 2.41 -30.32 24.22
N SER A 22 2.05 -29.03 24.31
CA SER A 22 0.76 -28.52 23.82
C SER A 22 0.88 -27.17 23.12
N SER A 23 2.08 -26.72 22.78
CA SER A 23 2.28 -25.36 22.27
C SER A 23 3.52 -25.22 21.41
N TRP A 24 3.50 -24.19 20.59
CA TRP A 24 4.64 -23.72 19.81
C TRP A 24 4.93 -22.28 20.23
N VAL A 25 6.22 -21.94 20.34
CA VAL A 25 6.67 -20.60 20.69
C VAL A 25 7.35 -20.02 19.46
N PHE A 26 6.88 -18.85 19.04
CA PHE A 26 7.39 -18.14 17.88
C PHE A 26 8.01 -16.81 18.30
N ARG A 27 9.12 -16.44 17.67
CA ARG A 27 9.60 -15.06 17.71
C ARG A 27 9.03 -14.33 16.50
N VAL A 28 8.29 -13.26 16.75
CA VAL A 28 7.82 -12.35 15.71
C VAL A 28 8.39 -10.96 15.94
N ASP A 29 8.93 -10.35 14.89
CA ASP A 29 9.30 -8.94 14.90
C ASP A 29 8.07 -8.15 14.41
N ALA A 30 7.32 -7.57 15.36
CA ALA A 30 6.02 -6.96 15.12
C ALA A 30 5.99 -5.48 15.53
N VAL A 31 5.12 -4.71 14.87
CA VAL A 31 4.71 -3.37 15.28
C VAL A 31 3.27 -3.39 15.76
N ALA A 32 2.98 -2.61 16.80
CA ALA A 32 1.62 -2.38 17.27
C ALA A 32 1.16 -1.00 16.78
N LYS A 33 0.17 -0.98 15.89
CA LYS A 33 -0.50 0.26 15.46
C LYS A 33 -1.65 0.54 16.43
N CYS A 34 -1.47 1.59 17.24
CA CYS A 34 -2.47 2.09 18.18
C CYS A 34 -3.28 3.22 17.55
N TYR A 35 -4.53 3.38 17.98
CA TYR A 35 -5.46 4.36 17.42
C TYR A 35 -5.84 5.39 18.48
N PHE A 36 -6.03 6.65 18.07
CA PHE A 36 -6.59 7.66 18.95
C PHE A 36 -8.07 7.34 19.26
N SER A 37 -8.50 7.60 20.49
CA SER A 37 -9.83 7.23 20.99
C SER A 37 -11.00 7.88 20.25
N GLY A 38 -10.77 8.92 19.44
CA GLY A 38 -11.81 9.67 18.74
C GLY A 38 -12.25 9.12 17.38
N GLN A 39 -11.63 8.05 16.85
CA GLN A 39 -11.90 7.55 15.49
C GLN A 39 -11.94 6.01 15.44
N PRO A 40 -12.91 5.37 16.13
CA PRO A 40 -13.01 3.91 16.18
C PRO A 40 -13.29 3.28 14.80
N GLU A 41 -13.88 4.02 13.86
CA GLU A 41 -14.21 3.52 12.53
C GLU A 41 -12.97 3.19 11.71
N LEU A 42 -11.90 4.00 11.83
CA LEU A 42 -10.62 3.76 11.14
C LEU A 42 -10.00 2.43 11.58
N ARG A 43 -9.99 2.18 12.89
CA ARG A 43 -9.49 0.93 13.46
C ARG A 43 -10.31 -0.27 12.96
N GLN A 44 -11.64 -0.17 13.06
CA GLN A 44 -12.53 -1.26 12.64
C GLN A 44 -12.38 -1.55 11.15
N ARG A 45 -12.25 -0.51 10.32
CA ARG A 45 -12.01 -0.63 8.88
C ARG A 45 -10.71 -1.36 8.59
N GLU A 46 -9.60 -0.94 9.20
CA GLU A 46 -8.29 -1.52 8.95
C GLU A 46 -8.23 -3.00 9.37
N ILE A 47 -8.76 -3.33 10.55
CA ILE A 47 -8.84 -4.73 11.03
C ILE A 47 -9.66 -5.59 10.06
N ALA A 48 -10.85 -5.11 9.65
CA ALA A 48 -11.73 -5.86 8.75
C ALA A 48 -11.07 -6.12 7.39
N ILE A 49 -10.32 -5.14 6.86
CA ILE A 49 -9.58 -5.29 5.61
C ILE A 49 -8.45 -6.31 5.77
N TYR A 50 -7.59 -6.19 6.78
CA TYR A 50 -6.50 -7.16 6.97
C TYR A 50 -7.00 -8.58 7.20
N GLN A 51 -8.08 -8.75 7.98
CA GLN A 51 -8.73 -10.05 8.14
C GLN A 51 -9.22 -10.61 6.80
N ARG A 52 -9.82 -9.78 5.94
CA ARG A 52 -10.23 -10.20 4.60
C ARG A 52 -9.05 -10.58 3.72
N LEU A 53 -7.99 -9.78 3.73
CA LEU A 53 -6.80 -10.00 2.90
C LEU A 53 -5.98 -11.21 3.36
N THR A 54 -6.17 -11.69 4.60
CA THR A 54 -5.38 -12.78 5.18
C THR A 54 -6.19 -14.07 5.38
N LEU A 55 -7.39 -13.99 5.95
CA LEU A 55 -8.14 -15.16 6.43
C LEU A 55 -9.16 -15.68 5.43
N ALA A 56 -9.83 -14.79 4.68
CA ALA A 56 -11.01 -15.16 3.89
C ALA A 56 -10.66 -16.02 2.65
N TYR A 57 -9.40 -16.09 2.25
CA TYR A 57 -8.98 -16.73 0.99
C TYR A 57 -7.82 -17.72 1.14
N GLY A 58 -7.28 -17.93 2.34
CA GLY A 58 -6.13 -18.82 2.55
C GLY A 58 -4.84 -18.39 1.85
N GLU A 59 -4.78 -17.16 1.34
CA GLU A 59 -3.67 -16.61 0.57
C GLU A 59 -3.27 -15.25 1.14
N SER A 60 -2.13 -15.19 1.83
CA SER A 60 -1.45 -13.92 2.08
C SER A 60 -0.70 -13.50 0.81
N HIS A 61 -0.90 -12.27 0.34
CA HIS A 61 -0.17 -11.78 -0.83
C HIS A 61 1.16 -11.14 -0.41
N GLU A 62 2.25 -11.50 -1.08
CA GLU A 62 3.62 -11.05 -0.75
C GLU A 62 3.79 -9.52 -0.73
N ARG A 63 2.90 -8.80 -1.41
CA ARG A 63 2.91 -7.34 -1.56
C ARG A 63 2.00 -6.60 -0.58
N ILE A 64 1.49 -7.28 0.44
CA ILE A 64 0.75 -6.67 1.55
C ILE A 64 1.57 -6.85 2.83
N VAL A 65 1.61 -5.83 3.70
CA VAL A 65 2.26 -5.94 5.00
C VAL A 65 1.59 -7.06 5.81
N PRO A 66 2.33 -8.08 6.28
CA PRO A 66 1.70 -9.21 6.98
C PRO A 66 1.00 -8.78 8.27
N PHE A 67 -0.21 -9.31 8.43
CA PHE A 67 -1.06 -9.10 9.60
C PHE A 67 -0.95 -10.29 10.55
N PHE A 68 -0.54 -10.03 11.80
CA PHE A 68 -0.40 -11.06 12.83
C PHE A 68 -1.63 -11.18 13.72
N GLY A 69 -2.53 -10.20 13.71
CA GLY A 69 -3.74 -10.22 14.50
C GLY A 69 -3.96 -8.94 15.29
N VAL A 70 -4.82 -9.02 16.30
CA VAL A 70 -5.16 -7.91 17.17
C VAL A 70 -4.71 -8.26 18.58
N LEU A 71 -4.02 -7.32 19.23
CA LEU A 71 -3.64 -7.41 20.65
C LEU A 71 -4.26 -6.22 21.36
N ASP A 72 -5.18 -6.52 22.29
CA ASP A 72 -6.06 -5.53 22.92
C ASP A 72 -6.77 -4.67 21.85
N ASP A 73 -6.53 -3.36 21.86
CA ASP A 73 -7.05 -2.42 20.87
C ASP A 73 -6.07 -2.07 19.75
N SER A 74 -4.95 -2.80 19.64
CA SER A 74 -3.89 -2.53 18.67
C SER A 74 -3.87 -3.55 17.53
N LEU A 75 -3.57 -3.07 16.33
CA LEU A 75 -3.33 -3.91 15.16
C LEU A 75 -1.86 -4.35 15.17
N LEU A 76 -1.61 -5.67 15.12
CA LEU A 76 -0.26 -6.22 15.03
C LEU A 76 0.09 -6.52 13.58
N LEU A 77 1.14 -5.86 13.10
CA LEU A 77 1.70 -6.03 11.76
C LEU A 77 3.15 -6.45 11.84
N GLU A 78 3.65 -7.11 10.80
CA GLU A 78 5.08 -7.38 10.68
C GLU A 78 5.88 -6.08 10.55
N TYR A 79 6.97 -5.98 11.31
CA TYR A 79 7.89 -4.87 11.21
C TYR A 79 8.61 -4.84 9.85
N GLN A 80 8.50 -3.72 9.15
CA GLN A 80 9.18 -3.47 7.87
C GLN A 80 10.46 -2.67 8.13
N PRO A 81 11.65 -3.30 8.13
CA PRO A 81 12.87 -2.70 8.68
C PRO A 81 13.41 -1.50 7.89
N ASN A 82 13.03 -1.38 6.61
CA ASN A 82 13.46 -0.27 5.76
C ASN A 82 12.45 0.88 5.71
N GLY A 83 11.38 0.81 6.51
CA GLY A 83 10.33 1.84 6.58
C GLY A 83 9.57 1.99 5.26
N SER A 84 8.90 3.13 5.09
CA SER A 84 8.24 3.47 3.82
C SER A 84 9.25 3.88 2.74
N ILE A 85 8.87 3.82 1.46
CA ILE A 85 9.72 4.31 0.35
C ILE A 85 10.14 5.77 0.58
N ARG A 86 9.25 6.62 1.10
CA ARG A 86 9.59 8.00 1.48
C ARG A 86 10.64 8.08 2.59
N GLN A 87 10.52 7.24 3.61
CA GLN A 87 11.50 7.19 4.70
C GLN A 87 12.84 6.66 4.19
N TYR A 88 12.85 5.55 3.47
CA TYR A 88 14.04 4.95 2.88
C TYR A 88 14.77 5.91 1.94
N ARG A 89 14.06 6.76 1.19
CA ARG A 89 14.69 7.79 0.36
C ARG A 89 15.45 8.83 1.17
N LYS A 90 15.02 9.14 2.39
CA LYS A 90 15.67 10.10 3.28
C LYS A 90 16.85 9.51 4.04
N THR A 91 16.75 8.25 4.46
CA THR A 91 17.70 7.64 5.40
C THR A 91 18.55 6.53 4.80
N GLY A 92 18.11 5.95 3.67
CA GLY A 92 18.75 4.82 3.02
C GLY A 92 19.89 5.22 2.07
N PRO A 93 20.64 4.23 1.56
CA PRO A 93 21.74 4.44 0.63
C PRO A 93 21.31 5.17 -0.65
N GLN A 94 22.12 6.13 -1.09
CA GLN A 94 21.92 6.91 -2.32
C GLN A 94 23.11 6.76 -3.28
N PRO A 95 22.88 6.81 -4.61
CA PRO A 95 21.58 6.92 -5.28
C PRO A 95 20.82 5.58 -5.31
N ILE A 96 19.49 5.63 -5.22
CA ILE A 96 18.65 4.43 -5.38
C ILE A 96 18.69 3.97 -6.87
N PRO A 97 19.12 2.73 -7.16
CA PRO A 97 19.20 2.23 -8.53
C PRO A 97 17.85 2.26 -9.26
N LEU A 98 17.84 2.59 -10.55
CA LEU A 98 16.61 2.59 -11.36
C LEU A 98 15.93 1.20 -11.37
N LYS A 99 16.71 0.13 -11.48
CA LYS A 99 16.19 -1.25 -11.44
C LYS A 99 15.38 -1.54 -10.17
N LEU A 100 15.84 -1.02 -9.02
CA LEU A 100 15.14 -1.18 -7.75
C LEU A 100 13.83 -0.38 -7.72
N ARG A 101 13.86 0.86 -8.24
CA ARG A 101 12.64 1.69 -8.36
C ARG A 101 11.60 1.04 -9.28
N LEU A 102 12.01 0.50 -10.42
CA LEU A 102 11.10 -0.21 -11.33
C LEU A 102 10.52 -1.47 -10.69
N ARG A 103 11.34 -2.24 -9.95
CA ARG A 103 10.86 -3.38 -9.17
C ARG A 103 9.79 -2.96 -8.16
N TRP A 104 9.99 -1.85 -7.45
CA TRP A 104 8.97 -1.33 -6.53
C TRP A 104 7.67 -0.97 -7.25
N ALA A 105 7.74 -0.31 -8.41
CA ALA A 105 6.54 0.04 -9.17
C ALA A 105 5.72 -1.21 -9.57
N GLU A 106 6.38 -2.24 -10.10
CA GLU A 106 5.76 -3.52 -10.45
C GLU A 106 5.13 -4.22 -9.23
N GLN A 107 5.88 -4.28 -8.13
CA GLN A 107 5.42 -4.89 -6.87
C GLN A 107 4.20 -4.15 -6.28
N VAL A 108 4.17 -2.82 -6.35
CA VAL A 108 3.02 -2.01 -5.93
C VAL A 108 1.82 -2.31 -6.83
N ALA A 109 2.00 -2.31 -8.16
CA ALA A 109 0.92 -2.63 -9.10
C ALA A 109 0.31 -4.02 -8.81
N SER A 110 1.15 -5.02 -8.58
CA SER A 110 0.74 -6.38 -8.21
C SER A 110 -0.07 -6.39 -6.90
N GLY A 111 0.39 -5.67 -5.87
CA GLY A 111 -0.35 -5.54 -4.61
C GLY A 111 -1.70 -4.84 -4.76
N VAL A 112 -1.78 -3.79 -5.59
CA VAL A 112 -3.04 -3.06 -5.82
C VAL A 112 -4.03 -3.93 -6.60
N ALA A 113 -3.57 -4.68 -7.60
CA ALA A 113 -4.41 -5.65 -8.32
C ALA A 113 -5.01 -6.67 -7.36
N PHE A 114 -4.21 -7.18 -6.41
CA PHE A 114 -4.68 -8.11 -5.39
C PHE A 114 -5.79 -7.50 -4.51
N ILE A 115 -5.58 -6.33 -3.90
CA ILE A 115 -6.61 -5.74 -3.01
C ILE A 115 -7.90 -5.39 -3.78
N HIS A 116 -7.80 -4.94 -5.04
CA HIS A 116 -8.95 -4.70 -5.90
C HIS A 116 -9.75 -5.98 -6.15
N SER A 117 -9.06 -7.10 -6.41
CA SER A 117 -9.70 -8.41 -6.57
C SER A 117 -10.47 -8.88 -5.33
N LYS A 118 -10.16 -8.31 -4.15
CA LYS A 118 -10.83 -8.59 -2.87
C LYS A 118 -11.88 -7.54 -2.49
N GLY A 119 -12.26 -6.67 -3.43
CA GLY A 119 -13.27 -5.62 -3.21
C GLY A 119 -12.78 -4.47 -2.32
N VAL A 120 -11.47 -4.26 -2.24
CA VAL A 120 -10.85 -3.19 -1.45
C VAL A 120 -10.24 -2.16 -2.39
N LEU A 121 -10.55 -0.88 -2.17
CA LEU A 121 -9.84 0.24 -2.80
C LEU A 121 -9.02 0.94 -1.72
N HIS A 122 -7.75 1.22 -1.98
CA HIS A 122 -6.85 1.71 -0.95
C HIS A 122 -7.21 3.12 -0.47
N GLY A 123 -7.50 4.05 -1.37
CA GLY A 123 -7.94 5.40 -0.96
C GLY A 123 -6.83 6.37 -0.56
N ASP A 124 -5.57 5.91 -0.51
CA ASP A 124 -4.41 6.70 -0.07
C ASP A 124 -3.09 6.08 -0.56
N LEU A 125 -3.04 5.72 -1.85
CA LEU A 125 -1.81 5.19 -2.46
C LEU A 125 -0.78 6.31 -2.60
N SER A 126 0.32 6.21 -1.87
CA SER A 126 1.49 7.06 -2.00
C SER A 126 2.73 6.33 -1.48
N CYS A 127 3.93 6.84 -1.78
CA CYS A 127 5.17 6.25 -1.24
C CYS A 127 5.29 6.33 0.30
N ASN A 128 4.35 6.98 0.99
CA ASN A 128 4.27 6.97 2.45
C ASN A 128 3.69 5.66 3.00
N ASN A 129 2.78 5.04 2.25
CA ASN A 129 2.03 3.84 2.65
C ASN A 129 2.55 2.56 1.97
N ILE A 130 3.63 2.69 1.17
CA ILE A 130 4.40 1.56 0.63
C ILE A 130 5.64 1.34 1.48
N PHE A 131 5.71 0.22 2.17
CA PHE A 131 6.79 -0.19 3.05
C PHE A 131 7.77 -1.14 2.36
N LEU A 132 8.99 -1.21 2.89
CA LEU A 132 10.07 -2.03 2.38
C LEU A 132 10.50 -3.07 3.42
N ASP A 133 10.44 -4.33 3.01
CA ASP A 133 10.91 -5.44 3.85
C ASP A 133 12.44 -5.54 3.89
N ALA A 134 12.98 -6.58 4.54
CA ALA A 134 14.43 -6.80 4.65
C ALA A 134 15.14 -6.97 3.29
N ASN A 135 14.44 -7.43 2.25
CA ASN A 135 14.95 -7.62 0.89
C ASN A 135 14.73 -6.40 -0.01
N LEU A 136 14.25 -5.29 0.55
CA LEU A 136 13.81 -4.09 -0.15
C LEU A 136 12.69 -4.38 -1.15
N ASP A 137 11.82 -5.35 -0.84
CA ASP A 137 10.61 -5.58 -1.60
C ASP A 137 9.47 -4.72 -1.05
N ALA A 138 8.66 -4.17 -1.97
CA ALA A 138 7.57 -3.28 -1.65
C ALA A 138 6.34 -4.05 -1.14
N LYS A 139 5.77 -3.54 -0.05
CA LYS A 139 4.53 -4.03 0.58
C LYS A 139 3.60 -2.86 0.88
N ILE A 140 2.35 -2.98 0.47
CA ILE A 140 1.28 -2.02 0.74
C ILE A 140 0.82 -2.19 2.18
N GLY A 141 0.69 -1.08 2.90
CA GLY A 141 0.12 -1.03 4.25
C GLY A 141 -0.78 0.19 4.43
N ASP A 142 -1.28 0.36 5.64
CA ASP A 142 -2.26 1.38 6.05
C ASP A 142 -3.58 1.35 5.27
N PHE A 143 -4.53 0.54 5.76
CA PHE A 143 -5.88 0.44 5.19
C PHE A 143 -6.94 1.16 6.01
N SER A 144 -6.55 2.04 6.93
CA SER A 144 -7.48 2.72 7.84
C SER A 144 -8.52 3.58 7.10
N GLY A 145 -8.10 4.24 6.04
CA GLY A 145 -8.93 5.09 5.19
C GLY A 145 -9.63 4.38 4.02
N SER A 146 -9.31 3.11 3.79
CA SER A 146 -9.67 2.38 2.57
C SER A 146 -11.16 2.08 2.44
N SER A 147 -11.63 1.93 1.20
CA SER A 147 -12.97 1.42 0.90
C SER A 147 -12.97 -0.11 0.91
N ILE A 148 -14.06 -0.70 1.39
CA ILE A 148 -14.34 -2.13 1.37
C ILE A 148 -15.77 -2.34 0.90
N ASP A 149 -15.98 -3.15 -0.14
CA ASP A 149 -17.30 -3.42 -0.76
C ASP A 149 -18.09 -2.15 -1.13
N GLY A 150 -17.40 -1.10 -1.57
CA GLY A 150 -18.02 0.16 -1.97
C GLY A 150 -18.40 1.09 -0.82
N LEU A 151 -18.06 0.77 0.43
CA LEU A 151 -18.19 1.71 1.55
C LEU A 151 -17.37 2.98 1.27
N PRO A 152 -17.80 4.17 1.73
CA PRO A 152 -17.02 5.38 1.59
C PRO A 152 -15.61 5.24 2.17
N PHE A 153 -14.67 5.96 1.54
CA PHE A 153 -13.35 6.19 2.12
C PHE A 153 -13.50 6.95 3.44
N LEU A 154 -12.61 6.66 4.39
CA LEU A 154 -12.53 7.39 5.67
C LEU A 154 -11.35 8.39 5.68
N THR A 155 -10.66 8.50 4.55
CA THR A 155 -9.54 9.42 4.33
C THR A 155 -9.71 10.16 3.00
N VAL A 156 -8.86 11.15 2.81
CA VAL A 156 -8.66 11.84 1.53
C VAL A 156 -7.24 11.59 1.06
N TYR A 157 -7.06 11.40 -0.24
CA TYR A 157 -5.74 11.29 -0.85
C TYR A 157 -4.94 12.58 -0.61
N GLU A 158 -3.62 12.45 -0.55
CA GLU A 158 -2.72 13.59 -0.74
C GLU A 158 -3.06 14.30 -2.07
N THR A 159 -3.04 15.63 -2.08
CA THR A 159 -3.46 16.41 -3.27
C THR A 159 -2.67 16.06 -4.54
N SER A 160 -1.41 15.66 -4.40
CA SER A 160 -0.56 15.19 -5.51
C SER A 160 -0.92 13.79 -6.05
N HIS A 161 -1.81 13.07 -5.37
CA HIS A 161 -2.30 11.73 -5.71
C HIS A 161 -3.83 11.69 -5.92
N ALA A 162 -4.53 12.79 -5.64
CA ALA A 162 -5.97 12.87 -5.74
C ALA A 162 -6.42 13.06 -7.20
N LEU A 163 -7.32 12.18 -7.67
CA LEU A 163 -8.04 12.40 -8.93
C LEU A 163 -8.92 13.66 -8.77
N PRO A 164 -8.73 14.71 -9.59
CA PRO A 164 -9.47 15.97 -9.47
C PRO A 164 -10.96 15.81 -9.80
N GLY A 165 -11.82 16.44 -9.00
CA GLY A 165 -13.26 16.56 -9.29
C GLY A 165 -14.07 15.26 -9.18
N ASP A 166 -13.50 14.19 -8.62
CA ASP A 166 -14.17 12.90 -8.44
C ASP A 166 -14.07 12.40 -6.99
N ASP A 167 -15.17 12.57 -6.25
CA ASP A 167 -15.32 12.09 -4.87
C ASP A 167 -15.96 10.69 -4.79
N SER A 168 -16.21 10.03 -5.92
CA SER A 168 -16.84 8.72 -5.95
C SER A 168 -15.94 7.64 -5.33
N VAL A 169 -16.56 6.53 -4.92
CA VAL A 169 -15.83 5.31 -4.54
C VAL A 169 -15.56 4.53 -5.83
N SER A 170 -14.36 4.71 -6.39
CA SER A 170 -14.03 4.24 -7.74
C SER A 170 -12.58 3.80 -7.87
N ILE A 171 -12.39 2.70 -8.62
CA ILE A 171 -11.07 2.18 -9.04
C ILE A 171 -10.25 3.27 -9.76
N LYS A 172 -10.91 4.21 -10.45
CA LYS A 172 -10.24 5.31 -11.15
C LYS A 172 -9.38 6.18 -10.22
N ARG A 173 -9.78 6.32 -8.96
CA ARG A 173 -9.03 7.11 -7.97
C ARG A 173 -7.72 6.42 -7.60
N ASP A 174 -7.77 5.11 -7.33
CA ASP A 174 -6.56 4.31 -7.09
C ASP A 174 -5.67 4.26 -8.34
N LEU A 175 -6.23 4.16 -9.55
CA LEU A 175 -5.45 4.20 -10.80
C LEU A 175 -4.70 5.52 -10.99
N PHE A 176 -5.37 6.65 -10.71
CA PHE A 176 -4.73 7.96 -10.77
C PHE A 176 -3.61 8.08 -9.71
N ALA A 177 -3.91 7.72 -8.47
CA ALA A 177 -2.96 7.72 -7.37
C ALA A 177 -1.77 6.78 -7.61
N LEU A 178 -1.99 5.65 -8.29
CA LEU A 178 -0.94 4.73 -8.71
C LEU A 178 0.01 5.39 -9.73
N GLY A 179 -0.52 6.16 -10.70
CA GLY A 179 0.30 6.97 -11.60
C GLY A 179 1.17 7.97 -10.84
N SER A 180 0.60 8.68 -9.87
CA SER A 180 1.34 9.60 -8.99
C SER A 180 2.39 8.88 -8.13
N THR A 181 2.07 7.69 -7.64
CA THR A 181 2.97 6.83 -6.86
C THR A 181 4.15 6.38 -7.72
N PHE A 182 3.92 5.95 -8.96
CA PHE A 182 4.99 5.58 -9.90
C PHE A 182 5.89 6.77 -10.22
N TYR A 183 5.31 7.94 -10.48
CA TYR A 183 6.08 9.17 -10.66
C TYR A 183 6.97 9.43 -9.44
N GLU A 184 6.45 9.28 -8.22
CA GLU A 184 7.19 9.49 -6.99
C GLU A 184 8.29 8.43 -6.77
N VAL A 185 8.02 7.16 -7.06
CA VAL A 185 9.00 6.07 -7.01
C VAL A 185 10.17 6.37 -7.94
N ILE A 186 9.86 6.75 -9.19
CA ILE A 186 10.84 6.95 -10.25
C ILE A 186 11.62 8.25 -10.06
N THR A 187 10.95 9.39 -9.84
CA THR A 187 11.63 10.69 -9.77
C THR A 187 12.17 11.00 -8.38
N GLY A 188 11.57 10.40 -7.34
CA GLY A 188 11.86 10.70 -5.95
C GLY A 188 11.12 11.89 -5.35
N HIS A 189 10.24 12.52 -6.12
CA HIS A 189 9.42 13.64 -5.70
C HIS A 189 7.97 13.38 -6.06
N THR A 190 7.04 13.89 -5.25
CA THR A 190 5.63 13.88 -5.62
C THR A 190 5.40 14.69 -6.90
N PRO A 191 4.33 14.39 -7.68
CA PRO A 191 3.90 15.27 -8.75
C PRO A 191 3.79 16.71 -8.24
N PHE A 192 4.38 17.67 -8.98
CA PHE A 192 4.38 19.09 -8.62
C PHE A 192 4.89 19.40 -7.19
N HIS A 193 5.93 18.71 -6.73
CA HIS A 193 6.51 18.91 -5.38
C HIS A 193 6.94 20.36 -5.04
N ASP A 194 7.08 21.23 -6.04
CA ASP A 194 7.43 22.65 -5.92
C ASP A 194 6.21 23.57 -5.74
N LYS A 195 4.99 23.03 -5.71
CA LYS A 195 3.72 23.77 -5.70
C LYS A 195 2.91 23.51 -4.44
N ASP A 196 2.02 24.43 -4.11
CA ASP A 196 1.06 24.21 -3.03
C ASP A 196 -0.14 23.35 -3.47
N ALA A 197 -0.91 22.87 -2.49
CA ALA A 197 -2.05 21.99 -2.75
C ALA A 197 -3.10 22.61 -3.69
N HIS A 198 -3.36 23.91 -3.58
CA HIS A 198 -4.38 24.57 -4.39
C HIS A 198 -3.93 24.69 -5.85
N GLU A 199 -2.65 25.01 -6.08
CA GLU A 199 -2.06 25.02 -7.41
C GLU A 199 -2.10 23.64 -8.07
N ILE A 200 -1.75 22.58 -7.32
CA ILE A 200 -1.77 21.19 -7.81
C ILE A 200 -3.18 20.80 -8.24
N GLU A 201 -4.18 21.11 -7.41
CA GLU A 201 -5.58 20.84 -7.71
C GLU A 201 -6.03 21.53 -9.00
N ILE A 202 -5.66 22.81 -9.18
CA ILE A 202 -5.97 23.56 -10.42
C ILE A 202 -5.33 22.90 -11.64
N LEU A 203 -4.06 22.52 -11.55
CA LEU A 203 -3.33 21.91 -12.67
C LEU A 203 -3.94 20.57 -13.08
N PHE A 204 -4.20 19.69 -12.13
CA PHE A 204 -4.84 18.40 -12.41
C PHE A 204 -6.25 18.57 -12.98
N ASN A 205 -7.07 19.49 -12.44
CA ASN A 205 -8.39 19.80 -13.00
C ASN A 205 -8.33 20.27 -14.46
N GLN A 206 -7.25 20.94 -14.85
CA GLN A 206 -7.00 21.39 -16.22
C GLN A 206 -6.38 20.30 -17.12
N GLY A 207 -6.17 19.09 -16.60
CA GLY A 207 -5.48 18.01 -17.32
C GLY A 207 -4.00 18.28 -17.58
N GLN A 208 -3.39 19.15 -16.77
CA GLN A 208 -1.96 19.44 -16.81
C GLN A 208 -1.21 18.55 -15.83
N PHE A 209 -0.10 17.97 -16.28
CA PHE A 209 0.72 17.03 -15.52
C PHE A 209 2.18 17.49 -15.50
N PRO A 210 2.99 17.03 -14.52
CA PRO A 210 4.42 17.27 -14.55
C PRO A 210 5.05 16.80 -15.86
N THR A 211 6.18 17.41 -16.24
CA THR A 211 6.93 16.92 -17.40
C THR A 211 7.41 15.50 -17.15
N LEU A 212 7.22 14.65 -18.16
CA LEU A 212 7.67 13.25 -18.16
C LEU A 212 8.82 13.04 -19.14
N GLN A 213 9.39 14.14 -19.65
CA GLN A 213 10.60 14.07 -20.46
C GLN A 213 11.72 13.43 -19.63
N ASP A 214 12.29 12.35 -20.17
CA ASP A 214 13.33 11.54 -19.53
C ASP A 214 12.91 10.77 -18.27
N VAL A 215 11.61 10.69 -17.97
CA VAL A 215 11.09 9.86 -16.87
C VAL A 215 10.86 8.42 -17.39
N PRO A 216 11.58 7.42 -16.86
CA PRO A 216 11.31 6.01 -17.16
C PRO A 216 9.84 5.66 -16.90
N ALA A 217 9.22 4.92 -17.83
CA ALA A 217 7.79 4.59 -17.82
C ALA A 217 6.83 5.81 -17.82
N GLY A 218 7.29 6.97 -18.31
CA GLY A 218 6.47 8.18 -18.38
C GLY A 218 5.16 8.00 -19.15
N ASP A 219 5.15 7.25 -20.26
CA ASP A 219 3.91 7.00 -21.03
C ASP A 219 2.85 6.25 -20.20
N LEU A 220 3.27 5.24 -19.43
CA LEU A 220 2.39 4.49 -18.52
C LEU A 220 1.82 5.40 -17.43
N ILE A 221 2.67 6.22 -16.79
CA ILE A 221 2.25 7.21 -15.79
C ILE A 221 1.21 8.17 -16.37
N LEU A 222 1.46 8.68 -17.58
CA LEU A 222 0.55 9.60 -18.26
C LEU A 222 -0.79 8.95 -18.58
N ARG A 223 -0.80 7.65 -18.92
CA ARG A 223 -2.02 6.89 -19.18
C ARG A 223 -2.84 6.64 -17.92
N CYS A 224 -2.20 6.40 -16.77
CA CYS A 224 -2.88 6.40 -15.47
C CYS A 224 -3.59 7.73 -15.21
N TRP A 225 -2.87 8.86 -15.34
CA TRP A 225 -3.43 10.18 -15.09
C TRP A 225 -4.52 10.60 -16.08
N LYS A 226 -4.44 10.15 -17.32
CA LYS A 226 -5.47 10.38 -18.36
C LYS A 226 -6.64 9.39 -18.28
N GLY A 227 -6.68 8.50 -17.29
CA GLY A 227 -7.75 7.52 -17.12
C GLY A 227 -7.87 6.55 -18.31
N ARG A 228 -6.73 6.15 -18.89
CA ARG A 228 -6.70 5.23 -20.05
C ARG A 228 -6.76 3.76 -19.68
N TYR A 229 -6.54 3.45 -18.41
CA TYR A 229 -6.76 2.12 -17.84
C TYR A 229 -8.11 2.05 -17.15
N THR A 230 -8.72 0.88 -17.19
CA THR A 230 -9.98 0.59 -16.47
C THR A 230 -9.77 -0.32 -15.27
N SER A 231 -8.61 -0.98 -15.19
CA SER A 231 -8.24 -1.88 -14.10
C SER A 231 -6.71 -1.94 -13.90
N ILE A 232 -6.25 -2.43 -12.75
CA ILE A 232 -4.83 -2.60 -12.45
C ILE A 232 -4.16 -3.71 -13.28
N PRO A 233 -4.82 -4.85 -13.59
CA PRO A 233 -4.24 -5.83 -14.52
C PRO A 233 -3.84 -5.24 -15.88
N GLU A 234 -4.62 -4.31 -16.45
CA GLU A 234 -4.23 -3.62 -17.69
C GLU A 234 -2.95 -2.79 -17.53
N VAL A 235 -2.65 -2.31 -16.33
CA VAL A 235 -1.39 -1.58 -16.02
C VAL A 235 -0.21 -2.54 -15.93
N LEU A 236 -0.43 -3.77 -15.46
CA LEU A 236 0.60 -4.81 -15.34
C LEU A 236 0.97 -5.44 -16.68
N ASP A 237 0.02 -5.52 -17.61
CA ASP A 237 0.20 -6.11 -18.94
C ASP A 237 0.97 -5.20 -19.92
N ASP A 238 1.22 -3.94 -19.55
CA ASP A 238 1.88 -2.91 -20.39
C ASP A 238 3.39 -2.76 -20.12
#